data_AF-A0A345NR76-F1
#
_entry.id   AF-A0A345NR76-F1
#
_cell.length_a   1.000
_cell.length_b   1.000
_cell.length_c   1.000
_cell.angle_alpha   90.00
_cell.angle_beta   90.00
_cell.angle_gamma   90.00
#
_symmetry.space_group_name_H-M   'P 1'
#
loop_
_entity.id
_entity.type
_entity.pdbx_description
1 polymer ?
#
loop_
_entity_poly.entity_id
_entity_poly.type
_entity_poly.pdbx_seq_one_letter_code
_entity_poly.pdbx_strand_id
1 'polypeptide(L)'
;MNVDESRRARADAARAEQEARVQCLQDAGFPADLQSDGNIRVKVNPDQQAAYQAASEACDEQVDPGVAALPLSDAELEWLYGEYVASYECLKAQGYDPVQPPSLEAYIGVYRSGEPTWSPYESPERAGGLPRTTCPEPDLYATDR
;
A
#
# COMPACT_ATOMS: atom_id res chain seq x y z
N MET A 1 -15.73 14.96 4.24
CA MET A 1 -14.93 14.35 3.16
C MET A 1 -15.55 13.00 2.88
N ASN A 2 -15.93 12.73 1.63
CA ASN A 2 -16.39 11.38 1.26
C ASN A 2 -15.18 10.43 1.09
N VAL A 3 -15.44 9.13 0.95
CA VAL A 3 -14.36 8.14 0.87
C VAL A 3 -13.46 8.34 -0.36
N ASP A 4 -14.03 8.78 -1.49
CA ASP A 4 -13.26 9.04 -2.72
C ASP A 4 -12.32 10.23 -2.57
N GLU A 5 -12.79 11.32 -1.98
CA GLU A 5 -11.98 12.49 -1.64
C GLU A 5 -10.85 12.12 -0.66
N SER A 6 -11.16 11.28 0.34
CA SER A 6 -10.18 10.81 1.32
C SER A 6 -9.08 9.98 0.67
N ARG A 7 -9.47 9.02 -0.18
CA ARG A 7 -8.54 8.17 -0.93
C ARG A 7 -7.66 8.99 -1.87
N ARG A 8 -8.22 9.96 -2.58
CA ARG A 8 -7.45 10.89 -3.43
C ARG A 8 -6.43 11.70 -2.63
N ALA A 9 -6.85 12.27 -1.50
CA ALA A 9 -5.95 13.05 -0.64
C ALA A 9 -4.79 12.18 -0.11
N ARG A 10 -5.08 10.93 0.28
CA ARG A 10 -4.05 9.97 0.69
C ARG A 10 -3.10 9.58 -0.45
N ALA A 11 -3.62 9.33 -1.64
CA ALA A 11 -2.81 8.99 -2.81
C ALA A 11 -1.89 10.17 -3.21
N ASP A 12 -2.41 11.39 -3.19
CA ASP A 12 -1.62 12.59 -3.45
C ASP A 12 -0.54 12.80 -2.39
N ALA A 13 -0.87 12.58 -1.10
CA ALA A 13 0.11 12.65 -0.02
C ALA A 13 1.19 11.57 -0.13
N ALA A 14 0.82 10.32 -0.44
CA ALA A 14 1.76 9.23 -0.63
C ALA A 14 2.70 9.51 -1.82
N ARG A 15 2.18 10.06 -2.93
CA ARG A 15 3.01 10.48 -4.06
C ARG A 15 3.97 11.61 -3.68
N ALA A 16 3.47 12.64 -2.99
CA ALA A 16 4.29 13.76 -2.54
C ALA A 16 5.41 13.31 -1.58
N GLU A 17 5.13 12.35 -0.70
CA GLU A 17 6.11 11.71 0.19
C GLU A 17 7.24 11.06 -0.63
N GLN A 18 6.89 10.22 -1.61
CA GLN A 18 7.87 9.56 -2.46
C GLN A 18 8.70 10.56 -3.28
N GLU A 19 8.07 11.60 -3.82
CA GLU A 19 8.75 12.68 -4.56
C GLU A 19 9.74 13.45 -3.67
N ALA A 20 9.33 13.82 -2.45
CA ALA A 20 10.19 14.48 -1.47
C ALA A 20 11.38 13.59 -1.08
N ARG A 21 11.14 12.29 -0.92
CA ARG A 21 12.19 11.31 -0.63
C ARG A 21 13.18 11.15 -1.77
N VAL A 22 12.71 11.11 -3.03
CA VAL A 22 13.58 11.12 -4.21
C VAL A 22 14.46 12.35 -4.23
N GLN A 23 13.88 13.54 -4.01
CA GLN A 23 14.63 14.79 -3.99
C GLN A 23 15.71 14.78 -2.91
N CYS A 24 15.39 14.34 -1.69
CA CYS A 24 16.36 14.25 -0.60
C CYS A 24 17.54 13.32 -0.93
N LEU A 25 17.26 12.14 -1.52
CA LEU A 25 18.30 11.21 -1.94
C LEU A 25 19.18 11.78 -3.06
N GLN A 26 18.59 12.49 -4.02
CA GLN A 26 19.32 13.19 -5.08
C GLN A 26 20.24 14.28 -4.52
N ASP A 27 19.75 15.06 -3.54
CA ASP A 27 20.54 16.09 -2.86
C ASP A 27 21.69 15.48 -2.04
N ALA A 28 21.49 14.27 -1.50
CA ALA A 28 22.54 13.47 -0.85
C ALA A 28 23.52 12.80 -1.84
N GLY A 29 23.34 12.98 -3.15
CA GLY A 29 24.22 12.48 -4.20
C GLY A 29 23.90 11.06 -4.69
N PHE A 30 22.73 10.53 -4.34
CA PHE A 30 22.27 9.23 -4.81
C PHE A 30 21.28 9.39 -5.99
N PRO A 31 21.53 8.76 -7.14
CA PRO A 31 20.63 8.84 -8.28
C PRO A 31 19.36 8.01 -8.00
N ALA A 32 18.36 8.68 -7.44
CA ALA A 32 17.04 8.14 -7.15
C ALA A 32 16.02 8.56 -8.22
N ASP A 33 15.15 7.64 -8.62
CA ASP A 33 14.10 7.86 -9.61
C ASP A 33 12.79 7.22 -9.13
N LEU A 34 11.69 7.98 -9.10
CA LEU A 34 10.36 7.43 -8.88
C LEU A 34 9.91 6.67 -10.13
N GLN A 35 9.62 5.39 -9.99
CA GLN A 35 9.17 4.53 -11.07
C GLN A 35 7.64 4.63 -11.24
N SER A 36 7.14 4.19 -12.41
CA SER A 36 5.71 4.20 -12.72
C SER A 36 4.87 3.26 -11.86
N ASP A 37 5.50 2.31 -11.16
CA ASP A 37 4.87 1.39 -10.21
C ASP A 37 4.81 1.97 -8.77
N GLY A 38 5.23 3.24 -8.60
CA GLY A 38 5.26 3.92 -7.30
C GLY A 38 6.50 3.63 -6.45
N ASN A 39 7.41 2.76 -6.90
CA ASN A 39 8.63 2.45 -6.16
C ASN A 39 9.76 3.46 -6.47
N ILE A 40 10.57 3.79 -5.46
CA ILE A 40 11.82 4.53 -5.66
C ILE A 40 12.92 3.55 -6.05
N ARG A 41 13.56 3.81 -7.20
CA ARG A 41 14.76 3.10 -7.63
C ARG A 41 15.99 3.94 -7.35
N VAL A 42 16.96 3.36 -6.66
CA VAL A 42 18.27 4.00 -6.42
C VAL A 42 19.38 3.10 -6.95
N LYS A 43 20.31 3.65 -7.73
CA LYS A 43 21.51 2.93 -8.16
C LYS A 43 22.64 3.17 -7.16
N VAL A 44 23.01 2.14 -6.42
CA VAL A 44 24.03 2.20 -5.37
C VAL A 44 25.13 1.18 -5.67
N ASN A 45 26.38 1.62 -5.73
CA ASN A 45 27.51 0.71 -5.81
C ASN A 45 27.76 0.03 -4.45
N PRO A 46 28.31 -1.19 -4.40
CA PRO A 46 28.56 -1.89 -3.13
C PRO A 46 29.33 -1.05 -2.09
N ASP A 47 30.33 -0.30 -2.54
CA ASP A 47 31.16 0.55 -1.66
C ASP A 47 30.41 1.76 -1.09
N GLN A 48 29.23 2.10 -1.63
CA GLN A 48 28.39 3.22 -1.20
C GLN A 48 27.24 2.78 -0.31
N GLN A 49 27.09 1.48 -0.02
CA GLN A 49 25.89 0.95 0.62
C GLN A 49 25.65 1.50 2.03
N ALA A 50 26.70 1.65 2.84
CA ALA A 50 26.58 2.25 4.17
C ALA A 50 26.23 3.75 4.11
N ALA A 51 26.80 4.48 3.15
CA ALA A 51 26.48 5.89 2.93
C ALA A 51 25.03 6.07 2.45
N TYR A 52 24.55 5.17 1.58
CA TYR A 52 23.17 5.15 1.13
C TYR A 52 22.20 4.87 2.27
N GLN A 53 22.49 3.90 3.14
CA GLN A 53 21.65 3.59 4.30
C GLN A 53 21.50 4.82 5.21
N ALA A 54 22.60 5.48 5.54
CA ALA A 54 22.57 6.69 6.37
C ALA A 54 21.78 7.84 5.71
N ALA A 55 21.94 8.04 4.40
CA ALA A 55 21.17 9.05 3.67
C ALA A 55 19.67 8.69 3.59
N SER A 56 19.35 7.41 3.38
CA SER A 56 17.99 6.92 3.37
C SER A 56 17.29 7.18 4.69
N GLU A 57 17.92 6.81 5.81
CA GLU A 57 17.39 7.05 7.16
C GLU A 57 17.20 8.56 7.43
N ALA A 58 18.19 9.38 7.08
CA ALA A 58 18.09 10.84 7.23
C ALA A 58 17.01 11.47 6.36
N CYS A 59 16.70 10.89 5.19
CA CYS A 59 15.60 11.32 4.35
C CYS A 59 14.25 10.87 4.92
N ASP A 60 14.15 9.65 5.43
CA ASP A 60 12.94 9.12 6.07
C ASP A 60 12.53 9.97 7.29
N GLU A 61 13.51 10.54 8.02
CA GLU A 61 13.25 11.46 9.15
C GLU A 61 12.77 12.86 8.71
N GLN A 62 13.06 13.29 7.48
CA GLN A 62 12.75 14.63 6.98
C GLN A 62 11.44 14.71 6.21
N VAL A 63 10.98 13.58 5.66
CA VAL A 63 9.78 13.53 4.84
C VAL A 63 8.56 13.34 5.75
N ASP A 64 7.64 14.30 5.69
CA ASP A 64 6.34 14.18 6.35
C ASP A 64 5.40 13.32 5.48
N PRO A 65 4.98 12.13 5.93
CA PRO A 65 4.06 11.27 5.17
C PRO A 65 2.62 11.83 5.16
N GLY A 66 2.34 12.87 5.94
CA GLY A 66 1.07 13.58 5.93
C GLY A 66 -0.14 12.68 6.19
N VAL A 67 -1.21 12.88 5.42
CA VAL A 67 -2.45 12.12 5.58
C VAL A 67 -2.31 10.65 5.16
N ALA A 68 -1.27 10.26 4.43
CA ALA A 68 -1.06 8.87 4.04
C ALA A 68 -0.71 7.98 5.24
N ALA A 69 0.03 8.51 6.22
CA ALA A 69 0.40 7.77 7.44
C ALA A 69 -0.68 7.77 8.54
N LEU A 70 -1.74 8.56 8.41
CA LEU A 70 -2.82 8.57 9.40
C LEU A 70 -3.60 7.25 9.36
N PRO A 71 -4.10 6.74 10.51
CA PRO A 71 -5.00 5.60 10.51
C PRO A 71 -6.20 5.81 9.57
N LEU A 72 -6.68 4.74 8.95
CA LEU A 72 -7.86 4.77 8.10
C LEU A 72 -9.09 5.17 8.91
N SER A 73 -9.93 6.00 8.30
CA SER A 73 -11.25 6.32 8.84
C SER A 73 -12.20 5.13 8.68
N ASP A 74 -13.28 5.12 9.45
CA ASP A 74 -14.29 4.05 9.39
C ASP A 74 -14.88 3.92 7.98
N ALA A 75 -15.14 5.04 7.29
CA ALA A 75 -15.61 5.03 5.91
C ALA A 75 -14.60 4.41 4.93
N GLU A 76 -13.30 4.63 5.14
CA GLU A 76 -12.25 4.01 4.32
C GLU A 76 -12.12 2.51 4.61
N LEU A 77 -12.25 2.10 5.88
CA LEU A 77 -12.24 0.70 6.27
C LEU A 77 -13.47 -0.05 5.76
N GLU A 78 -14.65 0.55 5.83
CA GLU A 78 -15.89 0.01 5.28
C GLU A 78 -15.78 -0.19 3.76
N TRP A 79 -15.25 0.82 3.05
CA TRP A 79 -15.01 0.71 1.61
C TRP A 79 -14.00 -0.39 1.29
N LEU A 80 -12.85 -0.39 1.97
CA LEU A 80 -11.78 -1.36 1.73
C LEU A 80 -12.24 -2.79 2.01
N TYR A 81 -12.98 -3.01 3.09
CA TYR A 81 -13.58 -4.30 3.39
C TYR A 81 -14.58 -4.73 2.30
N GLY A 82 -15.43 -3.81 1.84
CA GLY A 82 -16.37 -4.09 0.73
C GLY A 82 -15.66 -4.52 -0.55
N GLU A 83 -14.55 -3.85 -0.91
CA GLU A 83 -13.71 -4.21 -2.05
C GLU A 83 -13.03 -5.58 -1.89
N TYR A 84 -12.58 -5.90 -0.67
CA TYR A 84 -12.05 -7.23 -0.38
C TYR A 84 -13.11 -8.32 -0.48
N VAL A 85 -14.33 -8.06 -0.01
CA VAL A 85 -15.46 -9.01 -0.16
C VAL A 85 -15.82 -9.21 -1.64
N ALA A 86 -15.82 -8.15 -2.45
CA ALA A 86 -16.03 -8.26 -3.89
C ALA A 86 -14.95 -9.12 -4.56
N SER A 87 -13.70 -8.94 -4.15
CA SER A 87 -12.55 -9.73 -4.62
C SER A 87 -12.64 -11.20 -4.20
N TYR A 88 -13.06 -11.47 -2.95
CA TYR A 88 -13.34 -12.81 -2.44
C TYR A 88 -14.40 -13.53 -3.30
N GLU A 89 -15.52 -12.88 -3.61
CA GLU A 89 -16.58 -13.48 -4.43
C GLU A 89 -16.11 -13.71 -5.88
N CYS A 90 -15.32 -12.79 -6.44
CA CYS A 90 -14.67 -13.00 -7.74
C CYS A 90 -13.79 -14.26 -7.72
N LEU A 91 -12.90 -14.39 -6.73
CA LEU A 91 -11.99 -15.52 -6.60
C LEU A 91 -12.75 -16.85 -6.47
N LYS A 92 -13.81 -16.88 -5.65
CA LYS A 92 -14.70 -18.04 -5.56
C LYS A 92 -15.37 -18.38 -6.90
N ALA A 93 -15.88 -17.38 -7.61
CA ALA A 93 -16.50 -17.59 -8.92
C ALA A 93 -15.52 -18.14 -9.96
N GLN A 94 -14.23 -17.82 -9.81
CA GLN A 94 -13.13 -18.38 -10.61
C GLN A 94 -12.67 -19.78 -10.15
N GLY A 95 -13.30 -20.36 -9.12
CA GLY A 95 -12.98 -21.70 -8.62
C GLY A 95 -11.76 -21.77 -7.71
N TYR A 96 -11.40 -20.65 -7.08
CA TYR A 96 -10.43 -20.62 -5.98
C TYR A 96 -11.15 -20.77 -4.63
N ASP A 97 -10.37 -21.10 -3.59
CA ASP A 97 -10.85 -21.23 -2.22
C ASP A 97 -10.14 -20.20 -1.31
N PRO A 98 -10.45 -18.90 -1.46
CA PRO A 98 -9.88 -17.85 -0.61
C PRO A 98 -10.39 -17.95 0.83
N VAL A 99 -9.62 -17.40 1.78
CA VAL A 99 -10.03 -17.33 3.19
C VAL A 99 -11.33 -16.55 3.32
N GLN A 100 -12.30 -17.10 4.05
CA GLN A 100 -13.60 -16.45 4.24
C GLN A 100 -13.48 -15.12 4.99
N PRO A 101 -14.27 -14.10 4.62
CA PRO A 101 -14.25 -12.82 5.29
C PRO A 101 -14.74 -12.93 6.75
N PRO A 102 -14.09 -12.25 7.71
CA PRO A 102 -14.66 -12.00 9.02
C PRO A 102 -15.84 -11.02 8.89
N SER A 103 -16.54 -10.68 9.98
CA SER A 103 -17.49 -9.56 9.95
C SER A 103 -16.76 -8.23 9.77
N LEU A 104 -17.45 -7.20 9.25
CA LEU A 104 -16.92 -5.83 9.16
C LEU A 104 -16.43 -5.31 10.52
N GLU A 105 -17.20 -5.55 11.58
CA GLU A 105 -16.84 -5.14 12.94
C GLU A 105 -15.52 -5.80 13.40
N ALA A 106 -15.38 -7.10 13.15
CA ALA A 106 -14.14 -7.82 13.49
C ALA A 106 -12.96 -7.33 12.65
N TYR A 107 -13.17 -7.04 11.36
CA TYR A 107 -12.16 -6.47 10.47
C TYR A 107 -11.65 -5.11 10.99
N ILE A 108 -12.56 -4.18 11.31
CA ILE A 108 -12.22 -2.87 11.88
C ILE A 108 -11.52 -3.03 13.25
N GLY A 109 -11.98 -3.98 14.08
CA GLY A 109 -11.36 -4.28 15.37
C GLY A 109 -9.90 -4.69 15.25
N VAL A 110 -9.59 -5.61 14.33
CA VAL A 110 -8.22 -6.07 14.05
C VAL A 110 -7.36 -4.94 13.48
N TYR A 111 -7.89 -4.14 12.56
CA TYR A 111 -7.16 -2.97 12.04
C TYR A 111 -6.71 -2.03 13.18
N ARG A 112 -7.63 -1.75 14.11
CA ARG A 112 -7.38 -0.84 15.23
C ARG A 112 -6.47 -1.42 16.31
N SER A 113 -6.32 -2.75 16.41
CA SER A 113 -5.35 -3.37 17.30
C SER A 113 -3.92 -3.34 16.75
N GLY A 114 -3.75 -2.97 15.47
CA GLY A 114 -2.46 -2.99 14.78
C GLY A 114 -2.03 -4.38 14.32
N GLU A 115 -2.92 -5.36 14.39
CA GLU A 115 -2.69 -6.70 13.83
C GLU A 115 -2.95 -6.70 12.31
N PRO A 116 -2.28 -7.60 11.55
CA PRO A 116 -2.57 -7.77 10.12
C PRO A 116 -4.06 -8.05 9.88
N THR A 117 -4.70 -7.22 9.04
CA THR A 117 -6.12 -7.37 8.70
C THR A 117 -6.33 -8.42 7.63
N TRP A 118 -7.48 -9.09 7.68
CA TRP A 118 -7.87 -10.07 6.67
C TRP A 118 -7.80 -9.53 5.24
N SER A 119 -7.27 -10.35 4.34
CA SER A 119 -7.38 -10.19 2.88
C SER A 119 -7.71 -11.54 2.24
N PRO A 120 -8.54 -11.59 1.19
CA PRO A 120 -8.81 -12.83 0.47
C PRO A 120 -7.57 -13.37 -0.25
N TYR A 121 -6.49 -12.58 -0.32
CA TYR A 121 -5.20 -12.94 -0.91
C TYR A 121 -4.20 -13.55 0.09
N GLU A 122 -4.57 -13.71 1.37
CA GLU A 122 -3.70 -14.27 2.42
C GLU A 122 -3.49 -15.80 2.32
N SER A 123 -4.15 -16.49 1.40
CA SER A 123 -4.06 -17.96 1.30
C SER A 123 -2.73 -18.42 0.66
N PRO A 124 -1.99 -19.34 1.31
CA PRO A 124 -0.78 -19.94 0.74
C PRO A 124 -1.05 -20.99 -0.36
N GLU A 125 -2.31 -21.25 -0.71
CA GLU A 125 -2.68 -22.46 -1.43
C GLU A 125 -2.87 -22.25 -2.93
N ARG A 126 -1.74 -22.19 -3.65
CA ARG A 126 -1.50 -22.80 -4.99
C ARG A 126 -0.12 -22.38 -5.50
N ALA A 127 0.54 -23.28 -6.24
CA ALA A 127 1.88 -23.08 -6.85
C ALA A 127 1.97 -21.96 -7.91
N GLY A 128 1.01 -21.01 -7.93
CA GLY A 128 0.95 -19.89 -8.87
C GLY A 128 0.25 -18.63 -8.32
N GLY A 129 -0.02 -18.56 -7.02
CA GLY A 129 -0.72 -17.41 -6.41
C GLY A 129 -2.18 -17.25 -6.84
N LEU A 130 -2.86 -16.25 -6.27
CA LEU A 130 -4.23 -15.87 -6.65
C LEU A 130 -4.21 -14.86 -7.82
N PRO A 131 -5.16 -14.93 -8.77
CA PRO A 131 -5.13 -14.15 -10.00
C PRO A 131 -5.48 -12.67 -9.77
N ARG A 132 -4.46 -11.87 -9.45
CA ARG A 132 -4.54 -10.43 -9.18
C ARG A 132 -4.90 -9.56 -10.40
N THR A 133 -4.83 -10.11 -11.62
CA THR A 133 -5.25 -9.40 -12.84
C THR A 133 -6.73 -9.60 -13.16
N THR A 134 -7.31 -10.74 -12.78
CA THR A 134 -8.73 -11.07 -13.02
C THR A 134 -9.60 -10.63 -11.85
N CYS A 135 -9.13 -10.92 -10.63
CA CYS A 135 -9.72 -10.44 -9.40
C CYS A 135 -8.66 -9.52 -8.78
N PRO A 136 -8.76 -8.19 -8.95
CA PRO A 136 -7.76 -7.26 -8.48
C PRO A 136 -7.74 -7.16 -6.96
N GLU A 137 -6.55 -7.18 -6.36
CA GLU A 137 -6.43 -6.81 -4.95
C GLU A 137 -6.80 -5.31 -4.80
N PRO A 138 -7.68 -4.96 -3.86
CA PRO A 138 -8.01 -3.58 -3.57
C PRO A 138 -6.77 -2.78 -3.18
N ASP A 139 -6.61 -1.60 -3.79
CA ASP A 139 -5.58 -0.63 -3.44
C ASP A 139 -6.25 0.68 -3.01
N LEU A 140 -6.00 1.08 -1.77
CA LEU A 140 -6.55 2.31 -1.21
C LEU A 140 -5.98 3.55 -1.92
N TYR A 141 -4.76 3.48 -2.43
CA TYR A 141 -4.03 4.59 -3.06
C TYR A 141 -4.19 4.64 -4.59
N ALA A 142 -4.77 3.60 -5.20
CA ALA A 142 -5.08 3.61 -6.63
C ALA A 142 -6.17 4.65 -6.95
N THR A 143 -5.84 5.62 -7.79
CA THR A 143 -6.71 6.74 -8.18
C THR A 143 -7.44 6.54 -9.50
N ASP A 144 -7.01 5.55 -10.30
CA ASP A 144 -7.62 5.19 -11.59
C ASP A 144 -8.21 3.77 -11.51
N ARG A 145 -9.55 3.67 -11.57
CA ARG A 145 -10.28 2.45 -11.91
C ARG A 145 -11.34 2.76 -12.96
#